data_AF-A0A0D0E7M4-F1
#
_entry.id   AF-A0A0D0E7M4-F1
#
_cell.length_a   1.000
_cell.length_b   1.000
_cell.length_c   1.000
_cell.angle_alpha   90.00
_cell.angle_beta   90.00
_cell.angle_gamma   90.00
#
_symmetry.space_group_name_H-M   'P 1'
#
loop_
_entity.id
_entity.type
_entity.pdbx_description
1 polymer ?
#
loop_
_entity_poly.entity_id
_entity_poly.type
_entity_poly.pdbx_seq_one_letter_code
_entity_poly.pdbx_strand_id
1 'polypeptide(L)'
;MPMIRETFAFHYATLDGPPTLRMLSVGGDESRDYISRQATLSVKSNGVYTVLGTETFLASILSEVHGSRSENVKLRWKFDYLVSDRKVDATGKTLPGEKTLTPLTFSCSPYLLHPLQGKKTAFMHIVKKNLVSKLGSQKLEPPVCPPSHSAMPPCHASTWRNTSTHARSHSDAAVKRGRHPTTRSPLGVGAKGGTIRGMSQLQYIRRRRASSAGEHSLPIPKEDLVGVSTTLRHPPIGLHIMPSSYIITLSGWTKKGGS
;
A
#
# COMPACT_ATOMS: atom_id res chain seq x y z
N MET A 1 -8.93 4.36 -21.52
CA MET A 1 -8.33 4.81 -20.24
C MET A 1 -9.46 5.32 -19.37
N PRO A 2 -9.57 4.92 -18.09
CA PRO A 2 -10.59 5.49 -17.21
C PRO A 2 -10.39 7.01 -17.14
N MET A 3 -11.45 7.76 -17.43
CA MET A 3 -11.38 9.23 -17.52
C MET A 3 -11.31 9.91 -16.14
N ILE A 4 -11.74 9.21 -15.09
CA ILE A 4 -11.76 9.72 -13.72
C ILE A 4 -10.84 8.83 -12.89
N ARG A 5 -9.87 9.45 -12.21
CA ARG A 5 -9.00 8.78 -11.25
C ARG A 5 -9.46 9.12 -9.85
N GLU A 6 -9.70 8.11 -9.05
CA GLU A 6 -9.97 8.29 -7.62
C GLU A 6 -8.71 8.77 -6.90
N THR A 7 -8.90 9.63 -5.90
CA THR A 7 -7.82 10.16 -5.07
C THR A 7 -8.15 9.96 -3.61
N PHE A 8 -7.19 9.44 -2.85
CA PHE A 8 -7.36 9.12 -1.44
C PHE A 8 -6.50 10.08 -0.61
N ALA A 9 -7.10 10.79 0.33
CA ALA A 9 -6.40 11.71 1.22
C ALA A 9 -5.92 11.00 2.49
N PHE A 10 -4.69 11.28 2.90
CA PHE A 10 -4.06 10.72 4.09
C PHE A 10 -3.39 11.82 4.89
N HIS A 11 -3.49 11.72 6.22
CA HIS A 11 -2.72 12.53 7.14
C HIS A 11 -1.41 11.80 7.46
N TYR A 12 -0.28 12.42 7.15
CA TYR A 12 1.05 11.92 7.48
C TYR A 12 1.45 12.46 8.87
N ALA A 13 0.77 12.00 9.92
CA ALA A 13 1.21 12.19 11.30
C ALA A 13 2.08 11.01 11.75
N THR A 14 2.96 11.26 12.73
CA THR A 14 3.84 10.24 13.33
C THR A 14 3.08 9.07 13.98
N LEU A 15 1.80 9.27 14.31
CA LEU A 15 0.95 8.25 14.93
C LEU A 15 0.12 7.45 13.93
N ASP A 16 -0.01 7.94 12.68
CA ASP A 16 -0.77 7.24 11.66
C ASP A 16 0.13 6.27 10.88
N GLY A 17 -0.36 5.03 10.76
CA GLY A 17 0.31 4.02 9.96
C GLY A 17 0.30 4.38 8.47
N PRO A 18 1.32 3.98 7.70
CA PRO A 18 1.31 4.18 6.25
C PRO A 18 0.13 3.43 5.61
N PRO A 19 -0.45 3.95 4.51
CA PRO A 19 -1.52 3.28 3.79
C PRO A 19 -1.10 1.87 3.35
N THR A 20 -2.06 0.95 3.31
CA THR A 20 -1.79 -0.45 2.96
C THR A 20 -2.72 -0.96 1.88
N LEU A 21 -2.16 -1.57 0.83
CA LEU A 21 -2.92 -2.40 -0.09
C LEU A 21 -3.17 -3.75 0.57
N ARG A 22 -4.39 -3.95 1.06
CA ARG A 22 -4.78 -5.14 1.85
C ARG A 22 -5.43 -6.24 1.05
N MET A 23 -6.10 -5.92 -0.06
CA MET A 23 -6.90 -6.87 -0.82
C MET A 23 -6.90 -6.45 -2.28
N LEU A 24 -6.98 -7.44 -3.17
CA LEU A 24 -7.28 -7.22 -4.58
C LEU A 24 -8.55 -8.00 -4.88
N SER A 25 -9.61 -7.28 -5.26
CA SER A 25 -10.90 -7.83 -5.70
C SER A 25 -11.18 -7.44 -7.15
N VAL A 26 -12.07 -8.17 -7.81
CA VAL A 26 -12.47 -7.92 -9.20
C VAL A 26 -13.95 -7.58 -9.23
N GLY A 27 -14.32 -6.48 -9.88
CA GLY A 27 -15.73 -6.09 -10.04
C GLY A 27 -16.45 -5.75 -8.73
N GLY A 28 -15.71 -5.38 -7.66
CA GLY A 28 -16.30 -5.12 -6.34
C GLY A 28 -16.66 -6.38 -5.55
N ASP A 29 -16.34 -7.58 -6.07
CA ASP A 29 -16.54 -8.82 -5.33
C ASP A 29 -15.45 -8.99 -4.26
N GLU A 30 -15.78 -8.60 -3.02
CA GLU A 30 -14.91 -8.73 -1.85
C GLU A 30 -14.89 -10.16 -1.27
N SER A 31 -15.65 -11.09 -1.84
CA SER A 31 -15.67 -12.49 -1.37
C SER A 31 -14.35 -13.22 -1.66
N ARG A 32 -13.55 -12.69 -2.61
CA ARG A 32 -12.26 -13.25 -3.02
C ARG A 32 -11.14 -12.21 -2.96
N ASP A 33 -9.99 -12.64 -2.46
CA ASP A 33 -8.74 -11.89 -2.46
C ASP A 33 -7.73 -12.58 -3.39
N TYR A 34 -7.23 -11.83 -4.37
CA TYR A 34 -6.30 -12.32 -5.39
C TYR A 34 -4.82 -12.13 -5.03
N ILE A 35 -4.51 -11.47 -3.91
CA ILE A 35 -3.14 -11.27 -3.43
C ILE A 35 -2.94 -11.88 -2.03
N SER A 36 -1.86 -12.63 -1.82
CA SER A 36 -1.61 -13.27 -0.53
C SER A 36 -0.91 -12.36 0.48
N ARG A 37 -0.25 -11.30 0.00
CA ARG A 37 0.56 -10.38 0.82
C ARG A 37 -0.06 -8.99 0.86
N GLN A 38 0.10 -8.31 1.99
CA GLN A 38 -0.19 -6.88 2.08
C GLN A 38 1.01 -6.09 1.54
N ALA A 39 0.74 -4.92 0.97
CA ALA A 39 1.78 -3.96 0.63
C ALA A 39 1.62 -2.66 1.41
N THR A 40 2.72 -2.17 1.96
CA THR A 40 2.80 -0.85 2.58
C THR A 40 3.14 0.19 1.51
N LEU A 41 2.29 1.22 1.42
CA LEU A 41 2.39 2.30 0.44
C LEU A 41 3.06 3.50 1.11
N SER A 42 4.28 3.83 0.70
CA SER A 42 4.97 5.03 1.17
C SER A 42 4.30 6.28 0.63
N VAL A 43 4.07 7.25 1.53
CA VAL A 43 3.56 8.60 1.23
C VAL A 43 4.51 9.69 1.72
N LYS A 44 5.77 9.33 2.03
CA LYS A 44 6.75 10.23 2.68
C LYS A 44 7.10 11.47 1.86
N SER A 45 7.14 11.33 0.54
CA SER A 45 7.49 12.43 -0.38
C SER A 45 6.67 12.36 -1.66
N ASN A 46 6.49 13.50 -2.32
CA ASN A 46 5.78 13.55 -3.58
C ASN A 46 6.55 12.78 -4.67
N GLY A 47 5.81 12.20 -5.61
CA GLY A 47 6.35 11.45 -6.73
C GLY A 47 5.58 10.17 -7.01
N VAL A 48 6.04 9.45 -8.02
CA VAL A 48 5.46 8.16 -8.42
C VAL A 48 6.14 7.05 -7.63
N TYR A 49 5.36 6.08 -7.19
CA TYR A 49 5.81 4.90 -6.49
C TYR A 49 5.28 3.65 -7.17
N THR A 50 6.02 2.57 -7.03
CA THR A 50 5.65 1.25 -7.54
C THR A 50 5.72 0.21 -6.43
N VAL A 51 4.79 -0.73 -6.45
CA VAL A 51 4.81 -1.94 -5.62
C VAL A 51 4.87 -3.14 -6.55
N LEU A 52 5.85 -4.02 -6.32
CA LEU A 52 5.99 -5.27 -7.04
C LEU A 52 5.61 -6.43 -6.13
N GLY A 53 4.84 -7.37 -6.66
CA GLY A 53 4.48 -8.59 -5.95
C GLY A 53 4.54 -9.82 -6.84
N THR A 54 4.57 -10.98 -6.20
CA THR A 54 4.55 -12.29 -6.87
C THR A 54 3.70 -13.24 -6.06
N GLU A 55 2.74 -13.87 -6.74
CA GLU A 55 1.89 -14.92 -6.22
C GLU A 55 2.33 -16.27 -6.80
N THR A 56 1.99 -17.35 -6.11
CA THR A 56 2.22 -18.71 -6.60
C THR A 56 0.88 -19.31 -7.00
N PHE A 57 0.79 -19.80 -8.24
CA PHE A 57 -0.33 -20.58 -8.73
C PHE A 57 -0.02 -22.06 -8.52
N LEU A 58 -0.81 -22.72 -7.68
CA LEU A 58 -0.70 -24.16 -7.46
C LEU A 58 -1.48 -24.87 -8.57
N ALA A 59 -0.79 -25.17 -9.67
CA ALA A 59 -1.34 -25.96 -10.77
C ALA A 59 -1.64 -27.42 -10.39
N SER A 60 -1.26 -27.84 -9.17
CA SER A 60 -1.44 -29.20 -8.66
C SER A 60 -2.91 -29.66 -8.67
N ILE A 61 -3.88 -28.75 -8.53
CA ILE A 61 -5.31 -29.10 -8.58
C ILE A 61 -5.73 -29.60 -9.97
N LEU A 62 -5.02 -29.22 -11.03
CA LEU A 62 -5.38 -29.59 -12.40
C LEU A 62 -4.55 -30.76 -12.94
N SER A 63 -3.48 -31.16 -12.25
CA SER A 63 -2.44 -32.04 -12.80
C SER A 63 -2.36 -33.42 -12.13
N GLU A 64 -3.33 -33.83 -11.32
CA GLU A 64 -3.37 -35.19 -10.74
C GLU A 64 -3.38 -36.29 -11.83
N VAL A 65 -3.75 -35.97 -13.06
CA VAL A 65 -3.95 -36.95 -14.13
C VAL A 65 -2.65 -37.38 -14.82
N HIS A 66 -1.50 -36.70 -14.62
CA HIS A 66 -0.31 -36.96 -15.47
C HIS A 66 1.01 -37.24 -14.76
N GLY A 67 1.06 -37.38 -13.43
CA GLY A 67 2.31 -37.70 -12.70
C GLY A 67 3.46 -36.72 -12.93
N SER A 68 3.20 -35.60 -13.62
CA SER A 68 4.17 -34.58 -13.93
C SER A 68 4.39 -33.71 -12.71
N ARG A 69 5.66 -33.55 -12.34
CA ARG A 69 6.11 -32.76 -11.20
C ARG A 69 5.54 -31.35 -11.31
N SER A 70 4.54 -31.05 -10.48
CA SER A 70 3.79 -29.78 -10.51
C SER A 70 4.75 -28.60 -10.33
N GLU A 71 4.98 -27.85 -11.40
CA GLU A 71 5.77 -26.62 -11.34
C GLU A 71 4.90 -25.49 -10.79
N ASN A 72 5.40 -24.85 -9.74
CA ASN A 72 4.80 -23.67 -9.17
C ASN A 72 4.96 -22.48 -10.13
N VAL A 73 3.89 -22.13 -10.83
CA VAL A 73 3.89 -20.98 -11.75
C VAL A 73 3.85 -19.68 -10.93
N LYS A 74 4.84 -18.81 -11.14
CA LYS A 74 4.94 -17.50 -10.47
C LYS A 74 4.14 -16.45 -11.25
N LEU A 75 3.12 -15.89 -10.60
CA LEU A 75 2.27 -14.83 -11.16
C LEU A 75 2.74 -13.48 -10.63
N ARG A 76 3.21 -12.60 -11.49
CA ARG A 76 3.75 -11.29 -11.11
C ARG A 76 2.66 -10.23 -11.17
N TRP A 77 2.77 -9.21 -10.32
CA TRP A 77 1.95 -8.01 -10.41
C TRP A 77 2.72 -6.76 -10.01
N LYS A 78 2.25 -5.63 -10.52
CA LYS A 78 2.79 -4.29 -10.28
C LYS A 78 1.64 -3.30 -10.09
N PHE A 79 1.74 -2.50 -9.05
CA PHE A 79 0.83 -1.41 -8.75
C PHE A 79 1.60 -0.08 -8.69
N ASP A 80 1.25 0.85 -9.58
CA ASP A 80 1.85 2.18 -9.64
C ASP A 80 0.86 3.22 -9.09
N TYR A 81 1.36 4.16 -8.29
CA TYR A 81 0.56 5.23 -7.70
C TYR A 81 1.36 6.54 -7.60
N LEU A 82 0.64 7.67 -7.63
CA LEU A 82 1.20 9.01 -7.46
C LEU A 82 0.91 9.51 -6.04
N VAL A 83 1.92 10.09 -5.40
CA VAL A 83 1.78 10.83 -4.14
C VAL A 83 1.95 12.32 -4.43
N SER A 84 1.00 13.13 -3.99
CA SER A 84 1.03 14.59 -4.11
C SER A 84 0.63 15.26 -2.79
N ASP A 85 0.94 16.55 -2.64
CA ASP A 85 0.39 17.34 -1.54
C ASP A 85 -1.12 17.52 -1.73
N ARG A 86 -1.89 17.39 -0.66
CA ARG A 86 -3.31 17.73 -0.71
C ARG A 86 -3.46 19.24 -0.85
N LYS A 87 -4.29 19.67 -1.81
CA LYS A 87 -4.65 21.08 -2.00
C LYS A 87 -6.09 21.30 -1.57
N VAL A 88 -6.38 22.46 -1.00
CA VAL A 88 -7.76 22.90 -0.75
C VAL A 88 -8.36 23.37 -2.06
N ASP A 89 -9.43 22.72 -2.52
CA ASP A 89 -10.01 22.93 -3.85
C ASP A 89 -10.36 24.40 -4.13
N ALA A 90 -10.81 25.14 -3.12
CA ALA A 90 -11.22 26.55 -3.26
C ALA A 90 -10.05 27.55 -3.34
N THR A 91 -8.88 27.23 -2.81
CA THR A 91 -7.78 28.21 -2.62
C THR A 91 -6.46 27.77 -3.26
N GLY A 92 -6.33 26.50 -3.64
CA GLY A 92 -5.08 25.92 -4.15
C GLY A 92 -3.96 25.83 -3.13
N LYS A 93 -4.19 26.25 -1.88
CA LYS A 93 -3.22 26.16 -0.78
C LYS A 93 -3.00 24.68 -0.43
N THR A 94 -1.73 24.31 -0.28
CA THR A 94 -1.32 22.97 0.18
C THR A 94 -1.56 22.83 1.68
N LEU A 95 -2.21 21.75 2.10
CA LEU A 95 -2.41 21.42 3.51
C LEU A 95 -1.17 20.70 4.05
N PRO A 96 -0.40 21.31 4.96
CA PRO A 96 0.81 20.70 5.49
C PRO A 96 0.47 19.42 6.26
N GLY A 97 1.27 18.38 6.07
CA GLY A 97 1.04 17.07 6.69
C GLY A 97 -0.03 16.23 6.00
N GLU A 98 -0.72 16.72 4.97
CA GLU A 98 -1.70 15.94 4.22
C GLU A 98 -1.21 15.60 2.81
N LYS A 99 -1.37 14.33 2.44
CA LYS A 99 -0.98 13.79 1.14
C LYS A 99 -2.18 13.19 0.44
N THR A 100 -2.16 13.22 -0.88
CA THR A 100 -3.09 12.47 -1.72
C THR A 100 -2.34 11.33 -2.39
N LEU A 101 -2.99 10.17 -2.45
CA LEU A 101 -2.57 9.00 -3.22
C LEU A 101 -3.54 8.84 -4.38
N THR A 102 -3.00 8.80 -5.60
CA THR A 102 -3.77 8.57 -6.82
C THR A 102 -3.29 7.27 -7.47
N PRO A 103 -4.11 6.21 -7.53
CA PRO A 103 -3.78 5.01 -8.30
C PRO A 103 -3.54 5.37 -9.77
N LEU A 104 -2.44 4.87 -10.34
CA LEU A 104 -2.08 5.11 -11.73
C LEU A 104 -2.39 3.88 -12.59
N THR A 105 -1.72 2.77 -12.31
CA THR A 105 -1.86 1.55 -13.08
C THR A 105 -1.76 0.32 -12.20
N PHE A 106 -2.50 -0.72 -12.57
CA PHE A 106 -2.32 -2.07 -12.05
C PHE A 106 -2.04 -2.99 -13.24
N SER A 107 -0.96 -3.76 -13.15
CA SER A 107 -0.57 -4.72 -14.19
C SER A 107 -0.25 -6.05 -13.54
N CYS A 108 -0.69 -7.15 -14.15
CA CYS A 108 -0.48 -8.47 -13.59
C CYS A 108 -0.39 -9.55 -14.66
N SER A 109 0.13 -10.71 -14.28
CA SER A 109 0.03 -11.93 -15.08
C SER A 109 -1.45 -12.27 -15.34
N PRO A 110 -1.83 -12.72 -16.55
CA PRO A 110 -3.24 -13.00 -16.90
C PRO A 110 -3.94 -13.97 -15.94
N TYR A 111 -3.23 -14.97 -15.46
CA TYR A 111 -3.77 -15.97 -14.53
C TYR A 111 -3.96 -15.48 -13.09
N LEU A 112 -3.48 -14.27 -12.74
CA LEU A 112 -3.63 -13.75 -11.38
C LEU A 112 -5.10 -13.52 -11.03
N LEU A 113 -5.88 -13.02 -11.99
CA LEU A 113 -7.29 -12.68 -11.81
C LEU A 113 -8.22 -13.84 -12.23
N HIS A 114 -7.67 -15.04 -12.43
CA HIS A 114 -8.48 -16.20 -12.77
C HIS A 114 -9.36 -16.57 -11.58
N PRO A 115 -10.66 -16.85 -11.76
CA PRO A 115 -11.57 -17.13 -10.64
C PRO A 115 -11.05 -18.22 -9.69
N LEU A 116 -10.43 -19.28 -10.22
CA LEU A 116 -9.86 -20.37 -9.42
C LEU A 116 -8.67 -19.96 -8.53
N GLN A 117 -8.02 -18.82 -8.81
CA GLN A 117 -6.89 -18.32 -8.04
C GLN A 117 -7.33 -17.47 -6.83
N GLY A 118 -8.52 -16.87 -6.90
CA GLY A 118 -9.06 -16.03 -5.83
C GLY A 118 -9.29 -16.83 -4.55
N LYS A 119 -8.69 -16.41 -3.44
CA LYS A 119 -8.86 -17.06 -2.14
C LYS A 119 -10.09 -16.49 -1.46
N LYS A 120 -10.97 -17.35 -0.95
CA LYS A 120 -12.13 -16.90 -0.17
C LYS A 120 -11.66 -16.09 1.03
N THR A 121 -12.20 -14.88 1.18
CA THR A 121 -11.88 -13.98 2.28
C THR A 121 -12.44 -14.54 3.58
N ALA A 122 -11.65 -15.37 4.27
CA ALA A 122 -11.99 -15.96 5.56
C ALA A 122 -11.10 -15.36 6.66
N PHE A 123 -11.57 -15.40 7.92
CA PHE A 123 -10.80 -14.89 9.07
C PHE A 123 -9.37 -15.45 9.13
N MET A 124 -9.21 -16.76 8.89
CA MET A 124 -7.90 -17.41 8.84
C MET A 124 -7.00 -16.84 7.73
N HIS A 125 -7.55 -16.43 6.59
CA HIS A 125 -6.79 -15.78 5.51
C HIS A 125 -6.23 -14.44 5.97
N ILE A 126 -7.02 -13.65 6.69
CA ILE A 126 -6.60 -12.36 7.26
C ILE A 126 -5.45 -12.56 8.27
N VAL A 127 -5.57 -13.52 9.17
CA VAL A 127 -4.52 -13.82 10.16
C VAL A 127 -3.23 -14.27 9.47
N LYS A 128 -3.30 -15.23 8.53
CA LYS A 128 -2.14 -15.70 7.76
C LYS A 128 -1.45 -14.55 7.05
N LYS A 129 -2.23 -13.66 6.42
CA LYS A 129 -1.73 -12.52 5.66
C LYS A 129 -0.98 -11.49 6.53
N ASN A 130 -1.31 -11.38 7.82
CA ASN A 130 -0.59 -10.51 8.76
C ASN A 130 0.75 -11.10 9.25
N LEU A 131 0.96 -12.42 9.13
CA LEU A 131 2.22 -13.07 9.49
C LEU A 131 3.26 -13.04 8.36
N VAL A 132 2.81 -12.86 7.12
CA VAL A 132 3.71 -12.80 5.96
C VAL A 132 4.37 -11.43 5.88
N SER A 133 5.64 -11.40 5.46
CA SER A 133 6.39 -10.15 5.26
C SER A 133 5.63 -9.20 4.33
N LYS A 134 5.52 -7.93 4.74
CA LYS A 134 4.84 -6.89 3.97
C LYS A 134 5.70 -6.50 2.77
N LEU A 135 5.06 -6.30 1.62
CA LEU A 135 5.70 -5.72 0.46
C LEU A 135 5.93 -4.21 0.71
N GLY A 136 7.03 -3.67 0.21
CA GLY A 136 7.34 -2.24 0.30
C GLY A 136 7.20 -1.56 -1.06
N SER A 137 6.75 -0.32 -1.07
CA SER A 137 6.78 0.53 -2.26
C SER A 137 8.18 1.10 -2.52
N GLN A 138 8.58 1.16 -3.79
CA GLN A 138 9.78 1.84 -4.25
C GLN A 138 9.39 3.16 -4.94
N LYS A 139 10.10 4.26 -4.62
CA LYS A 139 9.93 5.53 -5.33
C LYS A 139 10.58 5.41 -6.71
N LEU A 140 9.85 5.77 -7.77
CA LEU A 140 10.40 5.86 -9.12
C LEU A 140 11.08 7.22 -9.27
N GLU A 141 12.35 7.20 -9.65
CA GLU A 141 13.02 8.43 -10.08
C GLU A 141 12.60 8.76 -11.50
N PRO A 142 12.39 10.06 -11.82
CA PRO A 142 12.21 10.48 -13.19
C PRO A 142 13.39 9.97 -14.04
N PRO A 143 13.15 9.50 -15.28
CA PRO A 143 14.24 9.21 -16.19
C PRO A 143 15.14 10.43 -16.27
N VAL A 144 16.39 10.31 -15.83
CA VAL A 144 17.39 11.35 -16.03
C VAL A 144 17.59 11.40 -17.53
N CYS A 145 17.05 12.43 -18.18
CA CYS A 145 17.43 12.70 -19.56
C CYS A 145 18.95 12.79 -19.57
N PRO A 146 19.66 11.92 -20.31
CA PRO A 146 21.10 12.06 -20.42
C PRO A 146 21.35 13.51 -20.84
N PRO A 147 22.30 14.21 -20.17
CA PRO A 147 22.62 15.58 -20.56
C PRO A 147 22.84 15.54 -22.06
N SER A 148 22.09 16.35 -22.81
CA SER A 148 22.23 16.43 -24.25
C SER A 148 23.70 16.74 -24.50
N HIS A 149 24.47 15.76 -24.94
CA HIS A 149 25.81 15.94 -25.42
C HIS A 149 25.70 16.63 -26.79
N SER A 150 25.14 17.83 -26.81
CA SER A 150 25.41 18.86 -27.81
C SER A 150 26.70 19.59 -27.45
N ALA A 151 27.71 18.85 -26.98
CA ALA A 151 29.06 19.15 -27.40
C ALA A 151 29.09 18.82 -28.89
N MET A 152 28.56 19.74 -29.71
CA MET A 152 29.08 19.90 -31.05
C MET A 152 30.60 19.92 -30.88
N PRO A 153 31.36 19.05 -31.57
CA PRO A 153 32.78 19.30 -31.71
C PRO A 153 32.91 20.74 -32.20
N PRO A 154 33.86 21.54 -31.67
CA PRO A 154 34.04 22.92 -32.08
C PRO A 154 34.20 22.93 -33.59
N CYS A 155 33.13 23.33 -34.27
CA CYS A 155 33.16 23.61 -35.68
C CYS A 155 34.15 24.76 -35.76
N HIS A 156 35.26 24.57 -36.46
CA HIS A 156 36.17 25.64 -36.80
C HIS A 156 35.36 26.69 -37.59
N ALA A 157 34.79 27.65 -36.86
CA ALA A 157 34.20 28.83 -37.43
C ALA A 157 35.36 29.65 -37.96
N SER A 158 35.60 29.52 -39.26
CA SER A 158 36.41 30.47 -40.02
C SER A 158 35.95 31.88 -39.68
N THR A 159 36.93 32.66 -39.25
CA THR A 159 36.95 34.06 -38.90
C THR A 159 35.95 34.91 -39.69
N TRP A 160 34.87 35.33 -39.04
CA TRP A 160 34.23 36.61 -39.36
C TRP A 160 34.28 37.47 -38.11
N ARG A 161 35.30 38.33 -38.09
CA ARG A 161 35.39 39.46 -37.16
C ARG A 161 34.16 40.32 -37.41
N ASN A 162 33.37 40.55 -36.37
CA ASN A 162 32.68 41.81 -36.22
C ASN A 162 32.74 42.22 -34.75
N THR A 163 33.58 43.21 -34.51
CA THR A 163 33.68 44.02 -33.30
C THR A 163 32.36 44.73 -33.08
N SER A 164 31.66 44.40 -32.00
CA SER A 164 30.71 45.34 -31.38
C SER A 164 30.80 45.23 -29.88
N THR A 165 31.61 46.12 -29.33
CA THR A 165 31.71 46.50 -27.93
C THR A 165 30.40 47.08 -27.45
N HIS A 166 29.75 46.46 -26.46
CA HIS A 166 29.08 47.21 -25.40
C HIS A 166 29.21 46.46 -24.08
N ALA A 167 30.18 46.91 -23.30
CA ALA A 167 30.27 46.70 -21.87
C ALA A 167 29.04 47.33 -21.19
N ARG A 168 28.35 46.55 -20.35
CA ARG A 168 27.60 47.11 -19.23
C ARG A 168 27.80 46.23 -18.00
N SER A 169 28.84 46.63 -17.26
CA SER A 169 28.99 46.50 -15.82
C SER A 169 27.70 46.90 -15.11
N HIS A 170 27.23 46.07 -14.18
CA HIS A 170 26.50 46.41 -12.95
C HIS A 170 26.27 45.10 -12.20
N SER A 171 26.40 44.93 -10.89
CA SER A 171 27.08 45.62 -9.80
C SER A 171 26.76 44.73 -8.59
N ASP A 172 27.75 44.48 -7.75
CA ASP A 172 27.64 43.75 -6.49
C ASP A 172 26.46 44.22 -5.63
N ALA A 173 25.73 43.27 -5.04
CA ALA A 173 24.92 43.51 -3.86
C ALA A 173 25.08 42.34 -2.89
N ALA A 174 26.02 42.52 -1.97
CA ALA A 174 26.17 41.73 -0.76
C ALA A 174 24.93 41.89 0.14
N VAL A 175 24.30 40.77 0.52
CA VAL A 175 23.27 40.76 1.57
C VAL A 175 23.59 39.73 2.64
N LYS A 176 24.20 40.27 3.70
CA LYS A 176 24.05 40.01 5.14
C LYS A 176 23.82 38.57 5.62
N ARG A 177 24.88 38.02 6.21
CA ARG A 177 24.88 36.98 7.24
C ARG A 177 24.01 37.41 8.43
N GLY A 178 22.87 36.77 8.61
CA GLY A 178 22.10 36.80 9.85
C GLY A 178 22.63 35.76 10.84
N ARG A 179 23.37 36.21 11.85
CA ARG A 179 23.65 35.44 13.07
C ARG A 179 22.34 35.30 13.86
N HIS A 180 21.88 34.07 14.10
CA HIS A 180 20.92 33.81 15.16
C HIS A 180 21.63 33.35 16.45
N PRO A 181 21.24 33.89 17.61
CA PRO A 181 21.87 33.62 18.89
C PRO A 181 21.56 32.23 19.43
N THR A 182 22.58 31.65 20.04
CA THR A 182 22.55 30.50 20.95
C THR A 182 21.63 30.77 22.15
N THR A 183 20.50 30.08 22.21
CA THR A 183 19.74 29.93 23.46
C THR A 183 20.27 28.72 24.20
N ARG A 184 21.17 28.98 25.16
CA ARG A 184 21.51 28.04 26.23
C ARG A 184 20.23 27.73 27.01
N SER A 185 19.91 26.45 27.18
CA SER A 185 19.04 26.00 28.28
C SER A 185 19.91 25.35 29.35
N PRO A 186 19.59 25.56 30.64
CA PRO A 186 20.50 25.32 31.75
C PRO A 186 20.44 23.88 32.24
N LEU A 187 21.59 23.43 32.72
CA LEU A 187 21.78 22.31 33.63
C LEU A 187 20.83 22.45 34.83
N GLY A 188 19.85 21.54 34.93
CA GLY A 188 19.11 21.27 36.15
C GLY A 188 19.77 20.13 36.90
N VAL A 189 20.62 20.47 37.87
CA VAL A 189 21.15 19.56 38.89
C VAL A 189 20.16 19.52 40.06
N GLY A 190 19.81 18.31 40.51
CA GLY A 190 19.61 18.04 41.93
C GLY A 190 18.18 17.77 42.42
N ALA A 191 17.88 16.51 42.73
CA ALA A 191 17.15 16.05 43.92
C ALA A 191 17.27 14.51 43.98
N LYS A 192 18.21 13.97 44.77
CA LYS A 192 17.99 13.46 46.13
C LYS A 192 16.74 12.57 46.28
N GLY A 193 17.01 11.27 46.44
CA GLY A 193 16.52 10.46 47.56
C GLY A 193 15.01 10.23 47.65
N GLY A 194 14.57 9.05 47.21
CA GLY A 194 13.24 8.54 47.49
C GLY A 194 13.19 7.03 47.28
N THR A 195 13.65 6.28 48.28
CA THR A 195 13.42 4.83 48.39
C THR A 195 11.92 4.59 48.54
N ILE A 196 11.23 4.30 47.44
CA ILE A 196 9.86 3.77 47.49
C ILE A 196 9.95 2.25 47.37
N ARG A 197 9.97 1.63 48.54
CA ARG A 197 9.71 0.21 48.76
C ARG A 197 8.19 0.03 48.84
N GLY A 198 7.61 -0.65 47.86
CA GLY A 198 6.20 -1.08 47.87
C GLY A 198 5.97 -1.94 46.64
N MET A 199 6.21 -3.25 46.70
CA MET A 199 5.19 -4.24 47.06
C MET A 199 3.83 -3.94 46.44
N SER A 200 3.68 -4.26 45.15
CA SER A 200 2.38 -4.64 44.60
C SER A 200 2.51 -6.01 43.96
N GLN A 201 1.64 -6.89 44.44
CA GLN A 201 1.59 -8.31 44.16
C GLN A 201 1.46 -8.58 42.66
N LEU A 202 2.34 -9.42 42.14
CA LEU A 202 2.11 -10.18 40.92
C LEU A 202 0.90 -11.09 41.14
N GLN A 203 -0.29 -10.63 40.75
CA GLN A 203 -1.43 -11.52 40.57
C GLN A 203 -1.17 -12.38 39.34
N TYR A 204 -0.69 -13.60 39.58
CA TYR A 204 -0.67 -14.69 38.62
C TYR A 204 -2.10 -14.95 38.13
N ILE A 205 -2.42 -14.44 36.94
CA ILE A 205 -3.61 -14.88 36.21
C ILE A 205 -3.34 -16.29 35.70
N ARG A 206 -3.75 -17.28 36.53
CA ARG A 206 -3.93 -18.68 36.14
C ARG A 206 -4.88 -18.72 34.93
N ARG A 207 -4.32 -18.86 33.73
CA ARG A 207 -5.09 -19.24 32.53
C ARG A 207 -5.69 -20.62 32.79
N ARG A 208 -7.00 -20.66 33.02
CA ARG A 208 -7.77 -21.90 33.08
C ARG A 208 -7.66 -22.60 31.74
N ARG A 209 -7.06 -23.79 31.78
CA ARG A 209 -7.08 -24.80 30.73
C ARG A 209 -8.52 -25.26 30.58
N ALA A 210 -9.18 -24.94 29.46
CA ALA A 210 -10.43 -25.58 29.10
C ALA A 210 -10.10 -26.90 28.39
N SER A 211 -10.23 -28.00 29.12
CA SER A 211 -10.42 -29.36 28.58
C SER A 211 -11.68 -29.36 27.69
N SER A 212 -11.65 -29.85 26.46
CA SER A 212 -11.77 -31.26 26.07
C SER A 212 -12.99 -31.95 26.67
N ALA A 213 -14.05 -32.15 25.86
CA ALA A 213 -14.93 -33.32 25.82
C ALA A 213 -16.17 -33.02 24.96
N GLY A 214 -16.57 -33.96 24.10
CA GLY A 214 -17.93 -33.99 23.54
C GLY A 214 -18.01 -34.34 22.05
N GLU A 215 -17.53 -35.52 21.67
CA GLU A 215 -18.00 -36.18 20.44
C GLU A 215 -19.45 -36.65 20.66
N HIS A 216 -20.37 -36.19 19.82
CA HIS A 216 -21.67 -36.82 19.61
C HIS A 216 -21.88 -37.01 18.12
N SER A 217 -21.43 -38.17 17.62
CA SER A 217 -21.85 -38.73 16.35
C SER A 217 -23.25 -39.33 16.51
N LEU A 218 -24.27 -38.68 15.92
CA LEU A 218 -25.57 -39.29 15.68
C LEU A 218 -25.61 -39.92 14.28
N PRO A 219 -26.20 -41.11 14.11
CA PRO A 219 -26.37 -41.72 12.81
C PRO A 219 -27.51 -41.03 12.04
N ILE A 220 -27.20 -40.59 10.82
CA ILE A 220 -28.18 -40.05 9.87
C ILE A 220 -28.85 -41.23 9.15
N PRO A 221 -30.20 -41.37 9.19
CA PRO A 221 -30.93 -42.28 8.31
C PRO A 221 -30.88 -41.74 6.89
N LYS A 222 -30.55 -42.61 5.94
CA LYS A 222 -30.87 -42.41 4.52
C LYS A 222 -32.36 -42.61 4.38
N GLU A 223 -33.09 -41.64 3.83
CA GLU A 223 -34.22 -41.88 2.93
C GLU A 223 -34.41 -40.68 2.00
N ASP A 224 -34.84 -41.03 0.79
CA ASP A 224 -35.03 -40.22 -0.39
C ASP A 224 -36.27 -39.31 -0.30
N LEU A 225 -36.35 -38.38 -1.27
CA LEU A 225 -37.52 -37.68 -1.82
C LEU A 225 -37.57 -36.14 -1.64
N VAL A 226 -37.25 -35.48 -2.76
CA VAL A 226 -38.08 -34.51 -3.48
C VAL A 226 -38.85 -33.49 -2.61
N GLY A 227 -38.39 -32.24 -2.62
CA GLY A 227 -39.16 -31.13 -2.06
C GLY A 227 -38.48 -29.77 -2.19
N VAL A 228 -38.92 -28.99 -3.18
CA VAL A 228 -38.54 -27.60 -3.45
C VAL A 228 -38.98 -26.66 -2.31
N SER A 229 -38.04 -25.91 -1.71
CA SER A 229 -38.29 -24.54 -1.21
C SER A 229 -37.01 -23.87 -0.69
N THR A 230 -36.40 -23.03 -1.53
CA THR A 230 -35.36 -22.07 -1.16
C THR A 230 -35.97 -20.90 -0.39
N THR A 231 -35.76 -20.86 0.93
CA THR A 231 -35.91 -19.62 1.72
C THR A 231 -34.54 -19.19 2.25
N LEU A 232 -34.07 -18.07 1.70
CA LEU A 232 -32.74 -17.52 1.86
C LEU A 232 -32.67 -16.71 3.16
N ARG A 233 -32.38 -17.39 4.29
CA ARG A 233 -32.15 -16.73 5.58
C ARG A 233 -30.79 -16.02 5.57
N HIS A 234 -30.83 -14.69 5.69
CA HIS A 234 -29.65 -13.85 5.90
C HIS A 234 -29.13 -14.05 7.33
N PRO A 235 -27.80 -14.20 7.55
CA PRO A 235 -27.24 -14.14 8.88
C PRO A 235 -27.16 -12.68 9.39
N PRO A 236 -27.28 -12.46 10.72
CA PRO A 236 -27.23 -11.13 11.32
C PRO A 236 -25.81 -10.57 11.26
N ILE A 237 -25.71 -9.32 10.77
CA ILE A 237 -24.48 -8.53 10.74
C ILE A 237 -24.17 -8.06 12.17
N GLY A 238 -23.26 -8.78 12.83
CA GLY A 238 -22.72 -8.45 14.14
C GLY A 238 -21.46 -7.57 14.04
N LEU A 239 -21.67 -6.30 14.37
CA LEU A 239 -20.76 -5.26 14.91
C LEU A 239 -19.24 -5.56 15.08
N HIS A 240 -18.44 -4.80 14.32
CA HIS A 240 -17.26 -3.98 14.70
C HIS A 240 -16.24 -4.51 15.71
N ILE A 241 -14.95 -4.68 15.31
CA ILE A 241 -13.75 -4.20 16.05
C ILE A 241 -12.53 -4.09 15.10
N MET A 242 -12.45 -3.08 14.23
CA MET A 242 -11.20 -2.50 13.70
C MET A 242 -11.58 -1.21 12.96
N PRO A 243 -10.84 -0.10 13.11
CA PRO A 243 -11.10 1.09 12.30
C PRO A 243 -10.92 0.71 10.83
N SER A 244 -11.92 1.06 9.99
CA SER A 244 -11.85 1.01 8.53
C SER A 244 -10.88 2.09 8.05
N SER A 245 -9.62 2.00 8.45
CA SER A 245 -8.57 2.87 7.95
C SER A 245 -8.20 2.37 6.56
N TYR A 246 -8.86 3.00 5.58
CA TYR A 246 -8.49 3.11 4.17
C TYR A 246 -8.24 1.76 3.46
N ILE A 247 -9.32 1.00 3.26
CA ILE A 247 -9.33 -0.03 2.21
C ILE A 247 -9.38 0.73 0.87
N ILE A 248 -8.27 0.73 0.15
CA ILE A 248 -8.25 1.17 -1.25
C ILE A 248 -8.85 0.02 -2.06
N THR A 249 -10.17 0.05 -2.25
CA THR A 249 -10.84 -0.85 -3.21
C THR A 249 -10.61 -0.26 -4.59
N LEU A 250 -9.75 -0.87 -5.40
CA LEU A 250 -9.61 -0.52 -6.82
C LEU A 250 -10.80 -1.12 -7.60
N SER A 251 -12.00 -0.63 -7.35
CA SER A 251 -13.19 -0.97 -8.14
C SER A 251 -13.20 -0.14 -9.41
N GLY A 252 -13.11 -0.76 -10.59
CA GLY A 252 -13.39 -0.02 -11.84
C GLY A 252 -12.65 -0.41 -13.11
N TRP A 253 -12.13 -1.64 -13.24
CA TRP A 253 -11.56 -2.12 -14.51
C TRP A 253 -12.53 -3.08 -15.21
N THR A 254 -13.79 -2.67 -15.36
CA THR A 254 -14.69 -3.35 -16.30
C THR A 254 -14.50 -2.71 -17.67
N LYS A 255 -14.00 -3.51 -18.61
CA LYS A 255 -14.01 -3.16 -20.03
C LYS A 255 -15.49 -3.11 -20.43
N LYS A 256 -16.09 -1.91 -20.47
CA LYS A 256 -17.37 -1.71 -21.18
C LYS A 256 -17.10 -2.00 -22.66
N GLY A 257 -17.23 -3.26 -23.05
CA GLY A 257 -17.39 -3.66 -24.43
C GLY A 257 -18.82 -3.33 -24.83
N GLY A 258 -18.98 -2.30 -25.65
CA GLY A 258 -20.21 -2.08 -26.39
C GLY A 258 -20.34 -3.17 -27.46
N SER A 259 -21.50 -3.80 -27.50
CA SER A 259 -22.12 -4.30 -28.71
C SER A 259 -23.45 -3.59 -28.84
#